data_AF-A0A7K1UX48-F1
#
_entry.id   AF-A0A7K1UX48-F1
#
_cell.length_a   1.000
_cell.length_b   1.000
_cell.length_c   1.000
_cell.angle_alpha   90.00
_cell.angle_beta   90.00
_cell.angle_gamma   90.00
#
_symmetry.space_group_name_H-M   'P 1'
#
loop_
_entity.id
_entity.type
_entity.pdbx_description
1 polymer ?
#
loop_
_entity_poly.entity_id
_entity_poly.type
_entity_poly.pdbx_seq_one_letter_code
_entity_poly.pdbx_strand_id
1 'polypeptide(L)'
;MSGEFSVNLDHLDYIVTQLEGLASNLTTHLTDLDKQVATLHSGSWESEAADAHQTAHNKWAVAAKEFADGVKDMSVAARKAHQEYTDAGTANVKMVKA
;
A
#
# COMPACT_ATOMS: atom_id res chain seq x y z
N MET A 1 -29.52 -18.75 -11.47
CA MET A 1 -28.63 -19.03 -10.33
C MET A 1 -27.50 -18.02 -10.36
N SER A 2 -27.74 -16.82 -9.84
CA SER A 2 -26.66 -15.89 -9.49
C SER A 2 -26.08 -16.42 -8.18
N GLY A 3 -24.98 -17.15 -8.25
CA GLY A 3 -24.28 -17.61 -7.05
C GLY A 3 -24.02 -16.41 -6.15
N GLU A 4 -24.43 -16.53 -4.88
CA GLU A 4 -24.39 -15.46 -3.89
C GLU A 4 -22.95 -14.96 -3.72
N PHE A 5 -22.62 -13.83 -4.32
CA PHE A 5 -21.45 -13.07 -3.90
C PHE A 5 -21.76 -12.49 -2.52
N SER A 6 -21.31 -13.20 -1.48
CA SER A 6 -21.34 -12.73 -0.11
C SER A 6 -20.00 -12.05 0.21
N VAL A 7 -20.06 -10.84 0.75
CA VAL A 7 -18.88 -10.11 1.22
C VAL A 7 -18.77 -10.30 2.73
N ASN A 8 -17.66 -10.88 3.18
CA ASN A 8 -17.31 -10.90 4.59
C ASN A 8 -16.67 -9.57 4.96
N LEU A 9 -17.42 -8.70 5.65
CA LEU A 9 -16.99 -7.36 6.03
C LEU A 9 -15.81 -7.40 7.01
N ASP A 10 -15.80 -8.33 7.97
CA ASP A 10 -14.70 -8.48 8.92
C ASP A 10 -13.39 -8.87 8.21
N HIS A 11 -13.49 -9.75 7.21
CA HIS A 11 -12.32 -10.13 6.42
C HIS A 11 -11.83 -8.97 5.53
N LEU A 12 -12.75 -8.16 4.99
CA LEU A 12 -12.38 -6.99 4.21
C LEU A 12 -11.67 -5.92 5.09
N ASP A 13 -12.15 -5.70 6.31
CA ASP A 13 -11.51 -4.80 7.29
C ASP A 13 -10.12 -5.31 7.72
N TYR A 14 -9.97 -6.63 7.90
CA TYR A 14 -8.66 -7.25 8.12
C TYR A 14 -7.71 -6.97 6.95
N ILE A 15 -8.15 -7.16 5.70
CA ILE A 15 -7.33 -6.89 4.51
C ILE A 15 -6.94 -5.42 4.44
N VAL A 16 -7.86 -4.49 4.72
CA VAL A 16 -7.56 -3.05 4.79
C VAL A 16 -6.43 -2.79 5.77
N THR A 17 -6.53 -3.34 6.98
CA THR A 17 -5.51 -3.19 8.04
C THR A 17 -4.15 -3.72 7.59
N GLN A 18 -4.12 -4.89 6.92
CA GLN A 18 -2.87 -5.46 6.40
C GLN A 18 -2.25 -4.59 5.31
N LEU A 19 -3.06 -4.06 4.38
CA LEU A 19 -2.57 -3.18 3.31
C LEU A 19 -2.01 -1.85 3.86
N GLU A 20 -2.63 -1.28 4.89
CA GLU A 20 -2.09 -0.09 5.57
C GLU A 20 -0.77 -0.37 6.25
N GLY A 21 -0.71 -1.48 7.00
CA GLY A 21 0.52 -1.92 7.65
C GLY A 21 1.65 -2.13 6.65
N LEU A 22 1.34 -2.78 5.51
CA LEU A 22 2.30 -2.99 4.43
C LEU A 22 2.77 -1.67 3.81
N ALA A 23 1.86 -0.77 3.44
CA ALA A 23 2.23 0.52 2.85
C ALA A 23 3.10 1.36 3.79
N SER A 24 2.77 1.36 5.09
CA SER A 24 3.56 2.04 6.11
C SER A 24 4.94 1.40 6.24
N ASN A 25 5.02 0.07 6.34
CA ASN A 25 6.27 -0.66 6.46
C ASN A 25 7.19 -0.42 5.26
N LEU A 26 6.65 -0.52 4.03
CA LEU A 26 7.38 -0.23 2.80
C LEU A 26 7.94 1.19 2.83
N THR A 27 7.11 2.19 3.10
CA THR A 27 7.54 3.60 3.13
C THR A 27 8.68 3.82 4.13
N THR A 28 8.59 3.24 5.33
CA THR A 28 9.63 3.34 6.35
C THR A 28 10.95 2.71 5.88
N HIS A 29 10.91 1.49 5.33
CA HIS A 29 12.11 0.78 4.90
C HIS A 29 12.76 1.43 3.67
N LEU A 30 11.96 1.94 2.74
CA LEU A 30 12.46 2.68 1.58
C LEU A 30 13.16 3.97 2.02
N THR A 31 12.55 4.71 2.94
CA THR A 31 13.17 5.92 3.51
C THR A 31 14.48 5.62 4.23
N ASP A 32 14.57 4.49 4.93
CA ASP A 32 15.80 4.09 5.61
C ASP A 32 16.89 3.67 4.61
N LEU A 33 16.53 2.90 3.58
CA LEU A 33 17.42 2.54 2.48
C LEU A 33 17.98 3.78 1.77
N ASP A 34 17.14 4.76 1.45
CA ASP A 34 17.58 6.00 0.80
C ASP A 34 18.61 6.76 1.66
N LYS A 35 18.42 6.79 2.99
CA LYS A 35 19.39 7.40 3.92
C LYS A 35 20.72 6.64 3.95
N GLN A 36 20.67 5.30 3.96
CA GLN A 36 21.87 4.48 3.93
C GLN A 36 22.64 4.67 2.62
N VAL A 37 21.93 4.73 1.49
CA VAL A 37 22.55 4.98 0.18
C VAL A 37 23.13 6.40 0.09
N ALA A 38 22.43 7.41 0.61
CA ALA A 38 22.97 8.76 0.68
C ALA A 38 24.25 8.83 1.54
N THR A 39 24.28 8.12 2.67
CA THR A 39 25.47 8.03 3.53
C THR A 39 26.63 7.37 2.80
N LEU A 40 26.36 6.27 2.08
CA LEU A 40 27.36 5.56 1.28
C LEU A 40 28.00 6.47 0.22
N HIS A 41 27.19 7.27 -0.48
CA HIS A 41 27.67 8.21 -1.51
C HIS A 41 28.26 9.51 -0.99
N SER A 42 27.98 9.89 0.26
CA SER A 42 28.66 11.03 0.92
C SER A 42 30.10 10.71 1.37
N GLY A 43 30.49 9.43 1.34
CA GLY A 43 31.82 8.97 1.69
C GLY A 43 32.82 9.07 0.53
N SER A 44 33.96 8.39 0.66
CA SER A 44 35.04 8.38 -0.34
C SER A 44 34.79 7.43 -1.52
N TRP A 45 33.54 7.07 -1.81
CA TRP A 45 33.23 6.13 -2.88
C TRP A 45 33.04 6.87 -4.21
N GLU A 46 34.15 7.22 -4.84
CA GLU A 46 34.17 7.89 -6.15
C GLU A 46 34.71 6.93 -7.21
N SER A 47 33.83 6.40 -8.06
CA SER A 47 34.18 5.50 -9.17
C SER A 47 33.03 5.39 -10.18
N GLU A 48 33.30 4.87 -11.38
CA GLU A 48 32.26 4.53 -12.36
C GLU A 48 31.19 3.57 -11.78
N ALA A 49 31.59 2.68 -10.87
CA ALA A 49 30.67 1.80 -10.17
C ALA A 49 29.74 2.56 -9.19
N ALA A 50 30.23 3.63 -8.56
CA ALA A 50 29.42 4.48 -7.70
C ALA A 50 28.35 5.22 -8.53
N ASP A 51 28.74 5.79 -9.66
CA ASP A 51 27.82 6.49 -10.58
C ASP A 51 26.73 5.54 -11.13
N ALA A 52 27.13 4.33 -11.54
CA ALA A 52 26.21 3.30 -12.00
C ALA A 52 25.24 2.87 -10.89
N HIS A 53 25.73 2.70 -9.66
CA HIS A 53 24.91 2.37 -8.50
C HIS A 53 23.91 3.49 -8.17
N GLN A 54 24.35 4.76 -8.11
CA GLN A 54 23.45 5.89 -7.86
C GLN A 54 22.35 5.98 -8.92
N THR A 55 22.70 5.78 -10.19
CA THR A 55 21.73 5.78 -11.30
C THR A 55 20.72 4.65 -11.15
N ALA A 56 21.17 3.44 -10.81
CA ALA A 56 20.29 2.30 -10.59
C ALA A 56 19.38 2.51 -9.36
N HIS A 57 19.94 3.02 -8.27
CA HIS A 57 19.19 3.32 -7.05
C HIS A 57 18.10 4.38 -7.30
N ASN A 58 18.40 5.46 -8.02
CA ASN A 58 17.40 6.48 -8.36
C ASN A 58 16.22 5.90 -9.15
N LYS A 59 16.49 5.01 -10.11
CA LYS A 59 15.43 4.32 -10.87
C LYS A 59 14.59 3.41 -9.99
N TRP A 60 15.26 2.67 -9.11
CA TRP A 60 14.61 1.77 -8.17
C TRP A 60 13.75 2.54 -7.14
N ALA A 61 14.24 3.64 -6.60
CA ALA A 61 13.53 4.44 -5.60
C ALA A 61 12.19 4.98 -6.14
N VAL A 62 12.16 5.41 -7.41
CA VAL A 62 10.92 5.82 -8.09
C VAL A 62 9.92 4.65 -8.14
N ALA A 63 10.33 3.50 -8.68
CA ALA A 63 9.45 2.35 -8.80
C ALA A 63 8.99 1.81 -7.43
N ALA A 64 9.87 1.84 -6.43
CA ALA A 64 9.56 1.39 -5.08
C ALA A 64 8.54 2.33 -4.41
N LYS A 65 8.66 3.64 -4.64
CA LYS A 65 7.66 4.61 -4.21
C LYS A 65 6.31 4.38 -4.89
N GLU A 66 6.29 4.19 -6.20
CA GLU A 66 5.06 3.90 -6.95
C GLU A 66 4.37 2.64 -6.41
N PHE A 67 5.13 1.59 -6.08
CA PHE A 67 4.59 0.38 -5.46
C PHE A 67 3.97 0.66 -4.08
N ALA A 68 4.65 1.40 -3.20
CA ALA A 68 4.14 1.74 -1.88
C ALA A 68 2.86 2.59 -1.95
N ASP A 69 2.83 3.56 -2.87
CA ASP A 69 1.65 4.40 -3.13
C ASP A 69 0.48 3.54 -3.67
N GLY A 70 0.74 2.60 -4.58
CA GLY A 70 -0.27 1.68 -5.10
C GLY A 70 -0.88 0.77 -4.02
N VAL A 71 -0.08 0.25 -3.09
CA VAL A 71 -0.59 -0.53 -1.94
C VAL A 71 -1.49 0.32 -1.04
N LYS A 72 -1.12 1.59 -0.83
CA LYS A 72 -1.94 2.54 -0.07
C LYS A 72 -3.27 2.83 -0.78
N ASP A 73 -3.25 3.03 -2.09
CA ASP A 73 -4.47 3.26 -2.88
C ASP A 73 -5.40 2.05 -2.84
N MET A 74 -4.86 0.82 -2.89
CA MET A 74 -5.63 -0.41 -2.69
C MET A 74 -6.29 -0.46 -1.31
N SER A 75 -5.59 -0.04 -0.25
CA SER A 75 -6.18 0.06 1.10
C SER A 75 -7.36 1.02 1.14
N VAL A 76 -7.20 2.20 0.53
CA VAL A 76 -8.27 3.22 0.46
C VAL A 76 -9.48 2.67 -0.30
N ALA A 77 -9.26 2.02 -1.44
CA ALA A 77 -10.32 1.41 -2.23
C ALA A 77 -11.05 0.30 -1.46
N ALA A 78 -10.31 -0.58 -0.77
CA ALA A 78 -10.89 -1.64 0.05
C ALA A 78 -11.71 -1.09 1.22
N ARG A 79 -11.24 -0.02 1.88
CA ARG A 79 -11.99 0.67 2.94
C ARG A 79 -13.29 1.28 2.42
N LYS A 80 -13.24 1.90 1.24
CA LYS A 80 -14.42 2.46 0.59
C LYS A 80 -15.45 1.35 0.29
N ALA A 81 -15.00 0.23 -0.26
CA ALA A 81 -15.89 -0.92 -0.52
C ALA A 81 -16.51 -1.45 0.78
N HIS A 82 -15.74 -1.56 1.87
CA HIS A 82 -16.26 -1.96 3.18
C HIS A 82 -17.40 -1.05 3.67
N GLN A 83 -17.22 0.27 3.55
CA GLN A 83 -18.24 1.25 3.91
C GLN A 83 -19.51 1.08 3.06
N GLU A 84 -19.37 1.00 1.75
CA GLU A 84 -20.50 0.84 0.82
C GLU A 84 -21.31 -0.44 1.10
N TYR A 85 -20.65 -1.56 1.37
CA TYR A 85 -21.33 -2.81 1.72
C TYR A 85 -22.01 -2.77 3.09
N THR A 86 -21.39 -2.12 4.08
CA THR A 86 -21.97 -1.92 5.42
C THR A 86 -23.25 -1.08 5.34
N ASP A 87 -23.22 -0.01 4.56
CA ASP A 87 -24.36 0.89 4.37
C ASP A 87 -25.51 0.18 3.65
N ALA A 88 -25.20 -0.58 2.59
CA ALA A 88 -26.19 -1.39 1.87
C ALA A 88 -26.85 -2.44 2.78
N GLY A 89 -26.06 -3.14 3.61
CA GLY A 89 -26.58 -4.10 4.59
C GLY A 89 -27.51 -3.43 5.61
N THR A 90 -27.11 -2.27 6.14
CA THR A 90 -27.90 -1.51 7.11
C THR A 90 -29.22 -1.01 6.51
N ALA A 91 -29.19 -0.51 5.27
CA ALA A 91 -30.38 -0.07 4.56
C ALA A 91 -31.37 -1.23 4.34
N ASN A 92 -30.88 -2.38 3.89
CA ASN A 92 -31.71 -3.57 3.67
C ASN A 92 -32.36 -4.05 4.98
N VAL A 93 -31.61 -4.09 6.08
CA VAL A 93 -32.17 -4.46 7.41
C VAL A 93 -33.25 -3.49 7.86
N LYS A 94 -33.11 -2.18 7.61
CA LYS A 94 -34.14 -1.19 7.94
C LYS A 94 -35.41 -1.38 7.12
N MET A 95 -35.29 -1.66 5.83
CA MET A 95 -36.43 -1.88 4.93
C MET A 95 -37.23 -3.13 5.33
N VAL A 96 -36.56 -4.21 5.74
CA VAL A 96 -37.22 -5.47 6.15
C VAL A 96 -37.93 -5.34 7.50
N LYS A 97 -37.50 -4.42 8.36
CA LYS A 97 -38.09 -4.18 9.68
C LYS A 97 -39.22 -3.13 9.66
N ALA A 98 -39.48 -2.48 8.53
CA ALA A 98 -40.55 -1.50 8.32
C ALA A 98 -41.80 -2.19 7.76
#